data_AF-A0A1C6Z466-F1
#
_entry.id   AF-A0A1C6Z466-F1
#
_cell.length_a   1.000
_cell.length_b   1.000
_cell.length_c   1.000
_cell.angle_alpha   90.00
_cell.angle_beta   90.00
_cell.angle_gamma   90.00
#
_symmetry.space_group_name_H-M   'P 1'
#
loop_
_entity.id
_entity.type
_entity.pdbx_description
1 polymer ?
#
loop_
_entity_poly.entity_id
_entity_poly.type
_entity_poly.pdbx_seq_one_letter_code
_entity_poly.pdbx_strand_id
1 'polypeptide(L)'
;MRHLSWLLLSTLVLSTTGCGPHSLRKDTAMSTQLPTQKHCFGRYEIELPNFMYMDSGAYSFENFKIEISKAVRSDNTTIEKDWIGYINGKISKDSENNVGSRIVQKNMESNPRIILEYSNTEKNPDIGMSSLYRFHPYYLKSVPERKQWILVTGRSIEIPRPLSADRLDQELKNKTDAQMRDVQKIAYHAYPHYEQGYCLNNEYQYYPGRLEKRDSYLITWRGIAEKKYTSSYITINVRSLNKDEQDFLDSRTSKGKLLRTFFPSTTVVVGGIKGELYTSHDKLNPTGREFQWLPSGTELGNRLKPLIMIDGEIDTRDLPAEYRDKISGEELILWILESIKMRVGGDEDILSHR
;
A
#
# COMPACT_ATOMS: atom_id res chain seq x y z
N MET A 1 71.03 -33.30 -20.24
CA MET A 1 69.78 -32.68 -20.70
C MET A 1 68.74 -32.94 -19.61
N ARG A 2 68.49 -31.94 -18.75
CA ARG A 2 67.24 -31.14 -18.68
C ARG A 2 66.02 -32.04 -18.35
N HIS A 3 65.25 -31.89 -17.28
CA HIS A 3 65.09 -30.85 -16.25
C HIS A 3 64.28 -31.46 -15.05
N LEU A 4 64.60 -30.99 -13.82
CA LEU A 4 63.76 -30.62 -12.65
C LEU A 4 62.56 -31.51 -12.24
N SER A 5 62.17 -31.70 -10.97
CA SER A 5 62.60 -31.31 -9.61
C SER A 5 61.71 -32.15 -8.67
N TRP A 6 62.19 -32.81 -7.61
CA TRP A 6 62.33 -32.26 -6.24
C TRP A 6 61.13 -31.41 -5.79
N LEU A 7 60.55 -31.52 -4.59
CA LEU A 7 60.63 -32.40 -3.42
C LEU A 7 59.65 -31.74 -2.43
N LEU A 8 58.98 -32.57 -1.62
CA LEU A 8 58.69 -32.35 -0.19
C LEU A 8 57.60 -31.39 0.31
N LEU A 9 57.07 -31.89 1.44
CA LEU A 9 56.54 -31.22 2.64
C LEU A 9 55.02 -31.00 2.73
N SER A 10 54.40 -32.04 3.30
CA SER A 10 53.57 -32.00 4.51
C SER A 10 52.98 -30.66 4.93
N THR A 11 51.66 -30.58 5.04
CA THR A 11 51.02 -29.74 6.06
C THR A 11 49.68 -30.34 6.52
N LEU A 12 49.56 -30.37 7.85
CA LEU A 12 48.38 -30.45 8.67
C LEU A 12 47.21 -29.65 8.08
N VAL A 13 46.03 -30.27 7.91
CA VAL A 13 44.79 -29.50 7.73
C VAL A 13 44.04 -29.49 9.07
N LEU A 14 44.31 -28.44 9.84
CA LEU A 14 43.33 -27.86 10.75
C LEU A 14 42.37 -27.02 9.90
N SER A 15 41.11 -27.41 9.86
CA SER A 15 40.01 -26.54 9.43
C SER A 15 38.90 -26.75 10.45
N THR A 16 38.92 -25.96 11.52
CA THR A 16 38.06 -24.77 11.69
C THR A 16 36.57 -25.12 11.71
N THR A 17 36.02 -25.14 12.92
CA THR A 17 34.61 -24.92 13.21
C THR A 17 34.16 -23.61 12.56
N GLY A 18 33.65 -23.71 11.33
CA GLY A 18 32.93 -22.61 10.71
C GLY A 18 31.56 -22.51 11.35
N CYS A 19 31.26 -21.38 11.99
CA CYS A 19 29.90 -20.93 12.23
C CYS A 19 29.20 -20.83 10.87
N GLY A 20 28.50 -21.89 10.49
CA GLY A 20 27.57 -21.87 9.37
C GLY A 20 26.39 -20.95 9.70
N PRO A 21 25.77 -20.32 8.69
CA PRO A 21 24.57 -19.52 8.91
C PRO A 21 23.53 -20.39 9.58
N HIS A 22 22.99 -19.92 10.72
CA HIS A 22 21.85 -20.54 11.35
C HIS A 22 20.71 -20.59 10.32
N SER A 23 20.49 -21.76 9.71
CA SER A 23 19.23 -22.05 9.07
C SER A 23 18.21 -22.18 10.20
N LEU A 24 17.59 -21.07 10.56
CA LEU A 24 16.39 -21.07 11.39
C LEU A 24 15.41 -22.04 10.74
N ARG A 25 15.10 -23.09 11.51
CA ARG A 25 14.28 -24.23 11.18
C ARG A 25 12.86 -23.71 10.90
N LYS A 26 12.60 -23.38 9.64
CA LYS A 26 11.63 -22.38 9.21
C LYS A 26 10.16 -22.80 9.20
N ASP A 27 9.86 -24.09 9.19
CA ASP A 27 8.51 -24.52 8.77
C ASP A 27 7.67 -25.27 9.82
N THR A 28 8.08 -25.30 11.10
CA THR A 28 7.32 -26.09 12.10
C THR A 28 7.08 -25.42 13.46
N ALA A 29 7.84 -24.39 13.83
CA ALA A 29 7.79 -23.85 15.20
C ALA A 29 6.73 -22.76 15.42
N MET A 30 6.46 -21.87 14.45
CA MET A 30 5.51 -20.76 14.65
C MET A 30 4.07 -21.05 14.23
N SER A 31 3.86 -21.82 13.15
CA SER A 31 2.52 -22.16 12.63
C SER A 31 1.67 -22.96 13.63
N THR A 32 2.28 -23.59 14.64
CA THR A 32 1.58 -24.35 15.68
C THR A 32 1.41 -23.59 16.98
N GLN A 33 1.99 -22.37 17.10
CA GLN A 33 2.01 -21.65 18.37
C GLN A 33 1.07 -20.44 18.36
N LEU A 34 1.24 -19.45 17.50
CA LEU A 34 0.45 -18.20 17.55
C LEU A 34 -0.77 -18.27 16.62
N PRO A 35 -2.01 -17.97 17.07
CA PRO A 35 -3.17 -17.87 16.19
C PRO A 35 -3.04 -16.72 15.18
N THR A 36 -3.23 -17.05 13.91
CA THR A 36 -3.04 -16.14 12.78
C THR A 36 -4.26 -16.12 11.85
N GLN A 37 -4.33 -15.06 11.06
CA GLN A 37 -5.34 -14.87 10.03
C GLN A 37 -4.70 -14.30 8.76
N LYS A 38 -5.24 -14.71 7.61
CA LYS A 38 -4.83 -14.16 6.32
C LYS A 38 -5.60 -12.90 6.00
N HIS A 39 -4.90 -11.95 5.38
CA HIS A 39 -5.45 -10.72 4.88
C HIS A 39 -5.06 -10.51 3.43
N CYS A 40 -5.95 -9.87 2.66
CA CYS A 40 -5.63 -9.40 1.33
C CYS A 40 -5.51 -7.87 1.28
N PHE A 41 -4.52 -7.38 0.55
CA PHE A 41 -4.31 -5.97 0.28
C PHE A 41 -3.63 -5.76 -1.07
N GLY A 42 -4.14 -4.84 -1.88
CA GLY A 42 -3.68 -4.64 -3.25
C GLY A 42 -3.69 -5.97 -4.02
N ARG A 43 -2.53 -6.40 -4.51
CA ARG A 43 -2.37 -7.67 -5.24
C ARG A 43 -1.78 -8.79 -4.38
N TYR A 44 -1.61 -8.56 -3.09
CA TYR A 44 -0.88 -9.43 -2.18
C TYR A 44 -1.79 -10.01 -1.10
N GLU A 45 -1.37 -11.13 -0.54
CA GLU A 45 -1.83 -11.65 0.74
C GLU A 45 -0.72 -11.51 1.80
N ILE A 46 -1.11 -11.41 3.06
CA ILE A 46 -0.24 -11.43 4.24
C ILE A 46 -0.91 -12.25 5.33
N GLU A 47 -0.11 -12.98 6.10
CA GLU A 47 -0.57 -13.67 7.29
C GLU A 47 -0.11 -12.89 8.53
N LEU A 48 -1.05 -12.56 9.42
CA LEU A 48 -0.79 -11.76 10.61
C LEU A 48 -1.34 -12.46 11.86
N PRO A 49 -0.75 -12.19 13.04
CA PRO A 49 -1.36 -12.58 14.30
C PRO A 49 -2.79 -12.03 14.44
N ASN A 50 -3.68 -12.79 15.10
CA ASN A 50 -5.09 -12.41 15.25
C ASN A 50 -5.34 -11.11 16.02
N PHE A 51 -4.35 -10.57 16.72
CA PHE A 51 -4.46 -9.28 17.39
C PHE A 51 -4.15 -8.10 16.46
N MET A 52 -3.62 -8.33 15.26
CA MET A 52 -3.32 -7.27 14.29
C MET A 52 -4.45 -7.12 13.27
N TYR A 53 -4.83 -5.87 13.02
CA TYR A 53 -5.92 -5.50 12.12
C TYR A 53 -5.51 -4.34 11.22
N MET A 54 -6.21 -4.18 10.10
CA MET A 54 -6.00 -3.05 9.20
C MET A 54 -6.46 -1.78 9.91
N ASP A 55 -5.52 -0.91 10.25
CA ASP A 55 -5.79 0.40 10.85
C ASP A 55 -6.20 1.39 9.77
N SER A 56 -5.47 1.39 8.65
CA SER A 56 -5.78 2.22 7.48
C SER A 56 -5.24 1.61 6.18
N GLY A 57 -5.87 1.97 5.07
CA GLY A 57 -5.31 1.72 3.74
C GLY A 57 -5.62 2.86 2.79
N ALA A 58 -4.59 3.52 2.29
CA ALA A 58 -4.72 4.55 1.26
C ALA A 58 -4.31 3.97 -0.09
N TYR A 59 -5.23 3.93 -1.04
CA TYR A 59 -5.02 3.43 -2.40
C TYR A 59 -5.12 4.58 -3.39
N SER A 60 -4.27 4.56 -4.40
CA SER A 60 -4.26 5.53 -5.50
C SER A 60 -4.13 4.80 -6.82
N PHE A 61 -5.19 4.87 -7.62
CA PHE A 61 -5.33 4.27 -8.94
C PHE A 61 -5.36 5.35 -10.03
N GLU A 62 -5.47 5.01 -11.33
CA GLU A 62 -5.44 5.96 -12.45
C GLU A 62 -6.49 7.07 -12.29
N ASN A 63 -7.71 6.70 -11.89
CA ASN A 63 -8.87 7.59 -11.90
C ASN A 63 -9.31 8.08 -10.52
N PHE A 64 -8.95 7.41 -9.43
CA PHE A 64 -9.37 7.82 -8.09
C PHE A 64 -8.37 7.42 -7.00
N LYS A 65 -8.59 7.99 -5.83
CA LYS A 65 -7.96 7.63 -4.56
C LYS A 65 -9.05 7.22 -3.58
N ILE A 66 -8.77 6.18 -2.81
CA ILE A 66 -9.68 5.71 -1.76
C ILE A 66 -8.88 5.47 -0.48
N GLU A 67 -9.43 5.96 0.61
CA GLU A 67 -8.94 5.65 1.95
C GLU A 67 -9.94 4.68 2.58
N ILE A 68 -9.47 3.47 2.85
CA ILE A 68 -10.17 2.47 3.63
C ILE A 68 -9.88 2.78 5.09
N SER A 69 -10.80 3.57 5.67
CA SER A 69 -11.03 3.66 7.09
C SER A 69 -12.48 3.19 7.35
N LYS A 70 -12.82 2.87 8.59
CA LYS A 70 -14.08 2.23 9.00
C LYS A 70 -15.30 2.62 8.14
N ALA A 71 -15.94 1.61 7.51
CA ALA A 71 -17.11 1.83 6.66
C ALA A 71 -18.28 2.47 7.42
N VAL A 72 -19.02 3.36 6.75
CA VAL A 72 -20.22 3.99 7.31
C VAL A 72 -21.44 3.19 6.90
N ARG A 73 -22.39 2.99 7.81
CA ARG A 73 -23.62 2.24 7.51
C ARG A 73 -24.56 3.03 6.59
N SER A 74 -25.31 2.33 5.73
CA SER A 74 -26.22 2.93 4.76
C SER A 74 -27.61 3.21 5.28
N ASP A 75 -27.98 2.60 6.40
CA ASP A 75 -29.16 2.97 7.17
C ASP A 75 -28.92 4.20 8.06
N ASN A 76 -27.71 4.77 8.03
CA ASN A 76 -27.50 6.10 8.56
C ASN A 76 -28.19 7.14 7.67
N THR A 77 -29.36 7.60 8.10
CA THR A 77 -30.19 8.54 7.36
C THR A 77 -29.55 9.91 7.14
N THR A 78 -28.50 10.27 7.88
CA THR A 78 -27.83 11.57 7.75
C THR A 78 -26.60 11.54 6.86
N ILE A 79 -26.10 10.36 6.44
CA ILE A 79 -24.80 10.23 5.78
C ILE A 79 -24.64 11.11 4.54
N GLU A 80 -25.67 11.22 3.70
CA GLU A 80 -25.62 12.11 2.53
C GLU A 80 -25.49 13.57 2.92
N LYS A 81 -26.30 13.98 3.89
CA LYS A 81 -26.34 15.36 4.39
C LYS A 81 -25.00 15.71 5.04
N ASP A 82 -24.47 14.79 5.83
CA ASP A 82 -23.19 14.93 6.52
C ASP A 82 -22.03 15.00 5.50
N TRP A 83 -22.06 14.13 4.49
CA TRP A 83 -21.09 14.14 3.39
C TRP A 83 -21.15 15.44 2.58
N ILE A 84 -22.34 15.89 2.19
CA ILE A 84 -22.53 17.19 1.53
C ILE A 84 -21.98 18.32 2.41
N GLY A 85 -22.30 18.31 3.71
CA GLY A 85 -21.82 19.31 4.67
C GLY A 85 -20.30 19.34 4.78
N TYR A 86 -19.67 18.16 4.87
CA TYR A 86 -18.21 18.02 4.87
C TYR A 86 -17.57 18.58 3.60
N ILE A 87 -18.08 18.21 2.42
CA ILE A 87 -17.56 18.71 1.14
C ILE A 87 -17.77 20.22 1.02
N ASN A 88 -18.94 20.75 1.38
CA ASN A 88 -19.18 22.19 1.39
C ASN A 88 -18.21 22.94 2.31
N GLY A 89 -17.92 22.40 3.50
CA GLY A 89 -16.93 22.97 4.42
C GLY A 89 -15.53 23.00 3.81
N LYS A 90 -15.14 21.93 3.11
CA LYS A 90 -13.86 21.87 2.38
C LYS A 90 -13.78 22.92 1.28
N ILE A 91 -14.80 22.99 0.41
CA ILE A 91 -14.87 23.96 -0.69
C ILE A 91 -14.88 25.39 -0.17
N SER A 92 -15.55 25.65 0.95
CA SER A 92 -15.57 26.98 1.57
C SER A 92 -14.15 27.42 1.96
N LYS A 93 -13.40 26.54 2.62
CA LYS A 93 -11.99 26.78 2.96
C LYS A 93 -11.10 26.93 1.73
N ASP A 94 -11.36 26.15 0.69
CA ASP A 94 -10.63 26.28 -0.58
C ASP A 94 -10.95 27.61 -1.27
N SER A 95 -12.19 28.11 -1.17
CA SER A 95 -12.62 29.39 -1.74
C SER A 95 -12.03 30.62 -1.04
N GLU A 96 -11.67 30.52 0.25
CA GLU A 96 -10.91 31.56 0.96
C GLU A 96 -9.52 31.75 0.34
N ASN A 97 -8.89 30.66 -0.10
CA ASN A 97 -7.56 30.67 -0.70
C ASN A 97 -7.60 30.87 -2.23
N ASN A 98 -8.66 30.38 -2.88
CA ASN A 98 -8.88 30.41 -4.32
C ASN A 98 -10.25 31.02 -4.61
N VAL A 99 -10.33 32.36 -4.52
CA VAL A 99 -11.57 33.13 -4.68
C VAL A 99 -12.26 32.76 -6.00
N GLY A 100 -13.50 32.26 -5.91
CA GLY A 100 -14.29 31.79 -7.06
C GLY A 100 -14.40 30.27 -7.18
N SER A 101 -13.77 29.51 -6.28
CA SER A 101 -13.99 28.05 -6.18
C SER A 101 -15.44 27.76 -5.79
N ARG A 102 -16.08 26.78 -6.45
CA ARG A 102 -17.52 26.50 -6.31
C ARG A 102 -17.89 25.09 -6.79
N ILE A 103 -19.04 24.60 -6.36
CA ILE A 103 -19.63 23.38 -6.93
C ILE A 103 -20.14 23.69 -8.34
N VAL A 104 -19.72 22.90 -9.32
CA VAL A 104 -20.15 23.00 -10.73
C VAL A 104 -21.04 21.84 -11.18
N GLN A 105 -20.99 20.70 -10.47
CA GLN A 105 -21.90 19.58 -10.70
C GLN A 105 -22.23 18.89 -9.38
N LYS A 106 -23.50 18.49 -9.23
CA LYS A 106 -23.96 17.66 -8.11
C LYS A 106 -25.04 16.70 -8.62
N ASN A 107 -24.82 15.40 -8.45
CA ASN A 107 -25.81 14.37 -8.75
C ASN A 107 -25.91 13.40 -7.57
N MET A 108 -27.08 13.40 -6.92
CA MET A 108 -27.39 12.56 -5.75
C MET A 108 -28.26 11.35 -6.08
N GLU A 109 -28.68 11.22 -7.34
CA GLU A 109 -29.58 10.16 -7.82
C GLU A 109 -28.79 8.96 -8.39
N SER A 110 -27.53 9.18 -8.80
CA SER A 110 -26.65 8.13 -9.31
C SER A 110 -25.98 7.30 -8.20
N ASN A 111 -25.49 6.11 -8.53
CA ASN A 111 -24.55 5.36 -7.70
C ASN A 111 -23.29 5.02 -8.53
N PRO A 112 -22.11 5.62 -8.24
CA PRO A 112 -21.84 6.56 -7.17
C PRO A 112 -22.53 7.91 -7.36
N ARG A 113 -22.82 8.58 -6.25
CA ARG A 113 -23.20 9.99 -6.20
C ARG A 113 -21.95 10.85 -6.41
N ILE A 114 -22.12 12.06 -6.92
CA ILE A 114 -21.00 12.95 -7.22
C ILE A 114 -21.26 14.39 -6.77
N ILE A 115 -20.24 15.01 -6.19
CA ILE A 115 -20.07 16.46 -6.10
C ILE A 115 -18.77 16.82 -6.81
N LEU A 116 -18.83 17.77 -7.74
CA LEU A 116 -17.69 18.26 -8.50
C LEU A 116 -17.45 19.73 -8.14
N GLU A 117 -16.30 19.98 -7.55
CA GLU A 117 -15.80 21.32 -7.29
C GLU A 117 -14.97 21.81 -8.49
N TYR A 118 -15.15 23.07 -8.87
CA TYR A 118 -14.17 23.84 -9.64
C TYR A 118 -13.32 24.64 -8.66
N SER A 119 -11.99 24.52 -8.76
CA SER A 119 -11.05 25.36 -8.03
C SER A 119 -10.57 26.48 -8.93
N ASN A 120 -10.78 27.74 -8.52
CA ASN A 120 -10.38 28.88 -9.34
C ASN A 120 -8.87 29.13 -9.24
N THR A 121 -8.14 28.66 -10.25
CA THR A 121 -6.69 28.82 -10.35
C THR A 121 -6.26 29.97 -11.26
N GLU A 122 -7.18 30.71 -11.89
CA GLU A 122 -6.85 31.70 -12.94
C GLU A 122 -5.87 32.77 -12.48
N LYS A 123 -5.96 33.18 -11.21
CA LYS A 123 -5.09 34.20 -10.61
C LYS A 123 -3.95 33.60 -9.78
N ASN A 124 -3.70 32.30 -9.92
CA ASN A 124 -2.62 31.64 -9.19
C ASN A 124 -1.26 32.13 -9.73
N PRO A 125 -0.31 32.54 -8.86
CA PRO A 125 1.00 33.02 -9.30
C PRO A 125 1.84 31.93 -9.99
N ASP A 126 1.57 30.65 -9.73
CA ASP A 126 2.16 29.55 -10.47
C ASP A 126 1.52 29.46 -11.88
N ILE A 127 2.35 29.67 -12.91
CA ILE A 127 1.94 29.63 -14.33
C ILE A 127 1.39 28.25 -14.73
N GLY A 128 1.95 27.17 -14.17
CA GLY A 128 1.45 25.82 -14.36
C GLY A 128 0.03 25.67 -13.83
N MET A 129 -0.30 26.31 -12.71
CA MET A 129 -1.63 26.26 -12.12
C MET A 129 -2.63 27.20 -12.80
N SER A 130 -2.22 28.41 -13.14
CA SER A 130 -3.09 29.40 -13.80
C SER A 130 -3.40 29.08 -15.26
N SER A 131 -2.65 28.18 -15.89
CA SER A 131 -2.94 27.66 -17.22
C SER A 131 -3.94 26.49 -17.25
N LEU A 132 -4.49 26.05 -16.12
CA LEU A 132 -5.35 24.86 -16.04
C LEU A 132 -6.71 25.14 -15.39
N TYR A 133 -7.81 24.77 -16.05
CA TYR A 133 -9.06 24.50 -15.34
C TYR A 133 -8.85 23.29 -14.42
N ARG A 134 -9.20 23.43 -13.14
CA ARG A 134 -9.00 22.39 -12.14
C ARG A 134 -10.29 22.01 -11.46
N PHE A 135 -10.60 20.73 -11.46
CA PHE A 135 -11.79 20.19 -10.81
C PHE A 135 -11.45 19.09 -9.81
N HIS A 136 -12.20 19.06 -8.72
CA HIS A 136 -12.06 18.09 -7.64
C HIS A 136 -13.35 17.27 -7.50
N PRO A 137 -13.38 16.06 -8.07
CA PRO A 137 -14.53 15.16 -7.95
C PRO A 137 -14.51 14.40 -6.62
N TYR A 138 -15.67 14.38 -5.96
CA TYR A 138 -15.95 13.62 -4.74
C TYR A 138 -17.09 12.66 -5.00
N TYR A 139 -16.91 11.40 -4.63
CA TYR A 139 -17.88 10.33 -4.86
C TYR A 139 -18.35 9.71 -3.54
N LEU A 140 -19.63 9.31 -3.53
CA LEU A 140 -20.24 8.55 -2.45
C LEU A 140 -20.95 7.34 -3.06
N LYS A 141 -20.41 6.14 -2.83
CA LYS A 141 -20.90 4.88 -3.40
C LYS A 141 -21.68 4.10 -2.36
N SER A 142 -22.90 3.68 -2.70
CA SER A 142 -23.67 2.74 -1.90
C SER A 142 -23.21 1.30 -2.18
N VAL A 143 -23.16 0.50 -1.13
CA VAL A 143 -22.99 -0.96 -1.17
C VAL A 143 -24.20 -1.57 -0.45
N PRO A 144 -25.31 -1.81 -1.17
CA PRO A 144 -26.56 -2.30 -0.58
C PRO A 144 -26.40 -3.63 0.16
N GLU A 145 -25.55 -4.52 -0.34
CA GLU A 145 -25.31 -5.87 0.19
C GLU A 145 -24.81 -5.84 1.64
N ARG A 146 -24.05 -4.80 2.00
CA ARG A 146 -23.51 -4.60 3.36
C ARG A 146 -24.23 -3.54 4.15
N LYS A 147 -25.23 -2.88 3.54
CA LYS A 147 -25.79 -1.65 4.05
C LYS A 147 -24.68 -0.67 4.45
N GLN A 148 -23.79 -0.36 3.52
CA GLN A 148 -22.64 0.53 3.76
C GLN A 148 -22.48 1.58 2.65
N TRP A 149 -21.75 2.65 2.98
CA TRP A 149 -21.30 3.68 2.04
C TRP A 149 -19.77 3.70 1.98
N ILE A 150 -19.25 3.92 0.77
CA ILE A 150 -17.83 4.11 0.49
C ILE A 150 -17.63 5.54 -0.01
N LEU A 151 -16.73 6.26 0.65
CA LEU A 151 -16.32 7.60 0.24
C LEU A 151 -15.08 7.47 -0.66
N VAL A 152 -15.11 8.09 -1.82
CA VAL A 152 -14.01 8.03 -2.79
C VAL A 152 -13.67 9.42 -3.27
N THR A 153 -12.39 9.75 -3.34
CA THR A 153 -11.91 11.02 -3.90
C THR A 153 -11.41 10.76 -5.31
N GLY A 154 -12.06 11.32 -6.33
CA GLY A 154 -11.56 11.19 -7.69
C GLY A 154 -10.24 11.94 -7.86
N ARG A 155 -9.45 11.54 -8.86
CA ARG A 155 -8.25 12.32 -9.21
C ARG A 155 -8.68 13.71 -9.69
N SER A 156 -7.86 14.71 -9.36
CA SER A 156 -8.07 16.06 -9.88
C SER A 156 -8.10 16.03 -11.40
N ILE A 157 -9.12 16.66 -11.97
CA ILE A 157 -9.28 16.81 -13.41
C ILE A 157 -8.65 18.15 -13.78
N GLU A 158 -7.57 18.07 -14.54
CA GLU A 158 -6.81 19.23 -15.03
C GLU A 158 -6.98 19.31 -16.54
N ILE A 159 -7.46 20.46 -17.01
CA ILE A 159 -7.80 20.71 -18.41
C ILE A 159 -7.14 22.05 -18.82
N PRO A 160 -6.31 22.11 -19.88
CA PRO A 160 -5.62 23.33 -20.29
C PRO A 160 -6.54 24.48 -20.68
N ARG A 161 -6.14 25.71 -20.35
CA ARG A 161 -6.75 26.95 -20.86
C ARG A 161 -6.04 27.43 -22.14
N PRO A 162 -6.75 28.13 -23.05
CA PRO A 162 -8.21 28.31 -23.11
C PRO A 162 -8.89 27.14 -23.85
N LEU A 163 -10.16 26.91 -23.54
CA LEU A 163 -11.07 26.02 -24.28
C LEU A 163 -12.42 26.73 -24.44
N SER A 164 -13.14 26.41 -25.52
CA SER A 164 -14.55 26.79 -25.63
C SER A 164 -15.37 26.06 -24.57
N ALA A 165 -16.50 26.66 -24.16
CA ALA A 165 -17.39 26.07 -23.16
C ALA A 165 -17.79 24.63 -23.52
N ASP A 166 -18.25 24.41 -24.76
CA ASP A 166 -18.66 23.07 -25.22
C ASP A 166 -17.54 22.02 -25.12
N ARG A 167 -16.30 22.39 -25.45
CA ARG A 167 -15.17 21.46 -25.36
C ARG A 167 -14.78 21.20 -23.91
N LEU A 168 -14.81 22.22 -23.06
CA LEU A 168 -14.54 22.08 -21.64
C LEU A 168 -15.57 21.13 -21.00
N ASP A 169 -16.85 21.32 -21.28
CA ASP A 169 -17.93 20.48 -20.76
C ASP A 169 -17.81 19.04 -21.26
N GLN A 170 -17.48 18.85 -22.55
CA GLN A 170 -17.26 17.52 -23.11
C GLN A 170 -16.07 16.79 -22.46
N GLU A 171 -14.93 17.47 -22.30
CA GLU A 171 -13.74 16.88 -21.65
C GLU A 171 -14.00 16.57 -20.17
N LEU A 172 -14.65 17.49 -19.46
CA LEU A 172 -15.01 17.32 -18.06
C LEU A 172 -15.94 16.14 -17.88
N LYS A 173 -16.97 16.02 -18.74
CA LYS A 173 -17.89 14.88 -18.73
C LYS A 173 -17.16 13.57 -19.00
N ASN A 174 -16.32 13.51 -20.02
CA ASN A 174 -15.58 12.29 -20.37
C ASN A 174 -14.70 11.80 -19.22
N LYS A 175 -13.97 12.71 -18.57
CA LYS A 175 -13.10 12.38 -17.42
C LYS A 175 -13.91 11.97 -16.20
N THR A 176 -15.00 12.68 -15.92
CA THR A 176 -15.90 12.37 -14.79
C THR A 176 -16.59 11.02 -14.98
N ASP A 177 -17.12 10.74 -16.18
CA ASP A 177 -17.74 9.45 -16.51
C ASP A 177 -16.73 8.29 -16.38
N ALA A 178 -15.46 8.49 -16.77
CA ALA A 178 -14.43 7.48 -16.63
C ALA A 178 -14.15 7.15 -15.15
N GLN A 179 -14.03 8.17 -14.31
CA GLN A 179 -13.88 7.98 -12.87
C GLN A 179 -15.10 7.31 -12.24
N MET A 180 -16.32 7.73 -12.60
CA MET A 180 -17.55 7.10 -12.11
C MET A 180 -17.61 5.62 -12.45
N ARG A 181 -17.28 5.24 -13.70
CA ARG A 181 -17.24 3.83 -14.12
C ARG A 181 -16.25 2.99 -13.31
N ASP A 182 -15.09 3.54 -12.97
CA ASP A 182 -14.12 2.81 -12.16
C ASP A 182 -14.53 2.72 -10.69
N VAL A 183 -15.09 3.79 -10.11
CA VAL A 183 -15.64 3.75 -8.75
C VAL A 183 -16.79 2.74 -8.64
N GLN A 184 -17.62 2.58 -9.67
CA GLN A 184 -18.68 1.56 -9.71
C GLN A 184 -18.15 0.13 -9.57
N LYS A 185 -16.93 -0.15 -10.03
CA LYS A 185 -16.31 -1.48 -9.99
C LYS A 185 -15.76 -1.86 -8.60
N ILE A 186 -15.87 -0.97 -7.60
CA ILE A 186 -15.58 -1.33 -6.21
C ILE A 186 -16.73 -2.21 -5.71
N ALA A 187 -16.48 -3.48 -5.47
CA ALA A 187 -17.50 -4.46 -5.12
C ALA A 187 -17.23 -5.13 -3.77
N TYR A 188 -18.29 -5.57 -3.11
CA TYR A 188 -18.21 -6.39 -1.90
C TYR A 188 -17.97 -7.85 -2.29
N HIS A 189 -16.85 -8.40 -1.85
CA HIS A 189 -16.52 -9.82 -1.93
C HIS A 189 -15.85 -10.18 -0.62
N ALA A 190 -16.40 -11.13 0.13
CA ALA A 190 -15.75 -11.59 1.35
C ALA A 190 -14.48 -12.38 1.01
N TYR A 191 -13.42 -12.22 1.80
CA TYR A 191 -12.24 -13.08 1.73
C TYR A 191 -12.65 -14.57 1.87
N PRO A 192 -12.04 -15.52 1.13
CA PRO A 192 -10.89 -15.36 0.24
C PRO A 192 -11.23 -14.76 -1.12
N HIS A 193 -10.32 -13.92 -1.60
CA HIS A 193 -10.39 -13.34 -2.93
C HIS A 193 -9.62 -14.22 -3.92
N TYR A 194 -10.26 -14.66 -4.99
CA TYR A 194 -9.59 -15.37 -6.09
C TYR A 194 -9.69 -14.63 -7.43
N GLU A 195 -10.58 -13.65 -7.50
CA GLU A 195 -10.82 -12.84 -8.70
C GLU A 195 -9.65 -11.89 -8.99
N GLN A 196 -9.55 -11.44 -10.24
CA GLN A 196 -8.55 -10.49 -10.71
C GLN A 196 -8.71 -9.11 -10.06
N GLY A 197 -7.64 -8.32 -10.03
CA GLY A 197 -7.63 -6.97 -9.50
C GLY A 197 -7.12 -6.83 -8.06
N TYR A 198 -7.64 -5.82 -7.37
CA TYR A 198 -7.07 -5.25 -6.15
C TYR A 198 -7.98 -5.48 -4.95
N CYS A 199 -7.45 -6.07 -3.89
CA CYS A 199 -8.10 -6.09 -2.58
C CYS A 199 -7.92 -4.73 -1.89
N LEU A 200 -9.03 -4.13 -1.49
CA LEU A 200 -9.04 -2.91 -0.68
C LEU A 200 -8.98 -3.22 0.82
N ASN A 201 -9.53 -4.37 1.21
CA ASN A 201 -9.39 -5.04 2.51
C ASN A 201 -9.94 -6.47 2.35
N ASN A 202 -10.27 -7.16 3.43
CA ASN A 202 -10.87 -8.50 3.40
C ASN A 202 -12.36 -8.56 2.96
N GLU A 203 -12.98 -7.44 2.63
CA GLU A 203 -14.39 -7.36 2.24
C GLU A 203 -14.63 -6.72 0.88
N TYR A 204 -13.66 -5.94 0.38
CA TYR A 204 -13.84 -5.13 -0.81
C TYR A 204 -12.74 -5.38 -1.82
N GLN A 205 -13.14 -5.49 -3.08
CA GLN A 205 -12.25 -5.57 -4.22
C GLN A 205 -12.55 -4.47 -5.22
N TYR A 206 -11.53 -4.09 -5.97
CA TYR A 206 -11.60 -3.21 -7.11
C TYR A 206 -10.94 -3.90 -8.30
N TYR A 207 -11.72 -4.20 -9.34
CA TYR A 207 -11.19 -4.72 -10.59
C TYR A 207 -11.48 -3.76 -11.73
N PRO A 208 -10.47 -3.11 -12.36
CA PRO A 208 -10.70 -2.17 -13.44
C PRO A 208 -11.11 -2.84 -14.77
N GLY A 209 -11.09 -4.17 -14.87
CA GLY A 209 -11.14 -4.92 -16.14
C GLY A 209 -9.79 -4.99 -16.87
N ARG A 210 -8.75 -4.43 -16.25
CA ARG A 210 -7.36 -4.40 -16.72
C ARG A 210 -6.48 -4.05 -15.53
N LEU A 211 -5.18 -4.28 -15.66
CA LEU A 211 -4.22 -3.76 -14.70
C LEU A 211 -4.13 -2.23 -14.76
N GLU A 212 -4.06 -1.59 -13.60
CA GLU A 212 -3.86 -0.14 -13.50
C GLU A 212 -2.53 0.28 -14.12
N LYS A 213 -2.55 1.40 -14.86
CA LYS A 213 -1.29 1.91 -15.43
C LYS A 213 -0.31 2.31 -14.35
N ARG A 214 -0.85 2.90 -13.28
CA ARG A 214 -0.17 3.34 -12.06
C ARG A 214 -1.05 3.02 -10.86
N ASP A 215 -0.56 2.15 -10.00
CA ASP A 215 -1.12 1.84 -8.71
C ASP A 215 -0.10 2.15 -7.61
N SER A 216 -0.59 2.70 -6.51
CA SER A 216 0.17 2.77 -5.27
C SER A 216 -0.75 2.61 -4.08
N TYR A 217 -0.29 1.93 -3.04
CA TYR A 217 -1.06 1.76 -1.82
C TYR A 217 -0.17 1.73 -0.59
N LEU A 218 -0.65 2.40 0.46
CA LEU A 218 -0.04 2.48 1.78
C LEU A 218 -1.00 1.86 2.77
N ILE A 219 -0.61 0.73 3.36
CA ILE A 219 -1.43 -0.02 4.31
C ILE A 219 -0.74 -0.04 5.66
N THR A 220 -1.48 0.26 6.72
CA THR A 220 -1.00 0.11 8.08
C THR A 220 -1.83 -0.95 8.80
N TRP A 221 -1.15 -1.97 9.30
CA TRP A 221 -1.67 -2.96 10.23
C TRP A 221 -1.23 -2.59 11.64
N ARG A 222 -2.12 -2.70 12.61
CA ARG A 222 -1.82 -2.34 14.00
C ARG A 222 -2.38 -3.36 14.96
N GLY A 223 -1.63 -3.66 16.00
CA GLY A 223 -2.06 -4.50 17.10
C GLY A 223 -3.17 -3.83 17.91
N ILE A 224 -4.15 -4.63 18.30
CA ILE A 224 -5.24 -4.22 19.18
C ILE A 224 -5.34 -5.26 20.30
N ALA A 225 -5.15 -4.81 21.55
CA ALA A 225 -5.39 -5.59 22.75
C ALA A 225 -6.35 -4.81 23.66
N GLU A 226 -7.35 -5.49 24.22
CA GLU A 226 -8.33 -4.84 25.12
C GLU A 226 -8.97 -3.56 24.55
N LYS A 227 -9.22 -3.55 23.23
CA LYS A 227 -9.79 -2.41 22.46
C LYS A 227 -8.88 -1.17 22.40
N LYS A 228 -7.60 -1.28 22.74
CA LYS A 228 -6.60 -0.23 22.60
C LYS A 228 -5.55 -0.64 21.58
N TYR A 229 -5.06 0.34 20.84
CA TYR A 229 -3.91 0.14 19.97
C TYR A 229 -2.68 -0.19 20.80
N THR A 230 -1.91 -1.15 20.32
CA THR A 230 -0.64 -1.55 20.93
C THR A 230 0.53 -0.88 20.21
N SER A 231 1.75 -1.10 20.70
CA SER A 231 2.96 -0.57 20.08
C SER A 231 3.28 -1.25 18.75
N SER A 232 2.79 -2.47 18.54
CA SER A 232 3.04 -3.25 17.33
C SER A 232 2.26 -2.71 16.12
N TYR A 233 2.98 -2.38 15.06
CA TYR A 233 2.40 -1.96 13.78
C TYR A 233 3.31 -2.32 12.62
N ILE A 234 2.72 -2.43 11.43
CA ILE A 234 3.42 -2.68 10.17
C ILE A 234 2.83 -1.76 9.12
N THR A 235 3.69 -1.03 8.43
CA THR A 235 3.34 -0.19 7.29
C THR A 235 3.93 -0.80 6.02
N ILE A 236 3.09 -0.99 5.00
CA ILE A 236 3.49 -1.51 3.70
C ILE A 236 3.16 -0.45 2.64
N ASN A 237 4.17 0.00 1.92
CA ASN A 237 4.04 0.93 0.81
C ASN A 237 4.42 0.23 -0.50
N VAL A 238 3.45 0.11 -1.40
CA VAL A 238 3.65 -0.44 -2.74
C VAL A 238 3.44 0.66 -3.77
N ARG A 239 4.32 0.72 -4.78
CA ARG A 239 4.19 1.62 -5.92
C ARG A 239 4.71 0.96 -7.20
N SER A 240 3.88 0.90 -8.23
CA SER A 240 4.39 0.64 -9.58
C SER A 240 5.13 1.86 -10.11
N LEU A 241 6.34 1.62 -10.60
CA LEU A 241 7.20 2.64 -11.19
C LEU A 241 7.23 2.48 -12.71
N ASN A 242 7.23 3.59 -13.44
CA ASN A 242 7.43 3.63 -14.89
C ASN A 242 8.92 3.61 -15.23
N LYS A 243 9.22 3.41 -16.52
CA LYS A 243 10.60 3.33 -17.04
C LYS A 243 11.44 4.60 -16.80
N ASP A 244 10.78 5.75 -16.69
CA ASP A 244 11.38 7.08 -16.52
C ASP A 244 11.56 7.50 -15.06
N GLU A 245 11.20 6.65 -14.08
CA GLU A 245 11.26 6.98 -12.64
C GLU A 245 12.54 6.50 -11.94
N GLN A 246 13.68 6.47 -12.66
CA GLN A 246 14.97 6.00 -12.11
C GLN A 246 15.44 6.85 -10.92
N ASP A 247 15.40 8.18 -11.04
CA ASP A 247 15.82 9.08 -9.95
C ASP A 247 15.03 8.84 -8.66
N PHE A 248 13.73 8.53 -8.80
CA PHE A 248 12.88 8.19 -7.66
C PHE A 248 13.34 6.88 -7.02
N LEU A 249 13.59 5.83 -7.82
CA LEU A 249 14.10 4.55 -7.32
C LEU A 249 15.46 4.69 -6.64
N ASP A 250 16.37 5.47 -7.23
CA ASP A 250 17.71 5.71 -6.69
C ASP A 250 17.65 6.44 -5.35
N SER A 251 16.76 7.44 -5.22
CA SER A 251 16.53 8.16 -3.96
C SER A 251 16.04 7.26 -2.83
N ARG A 252 15.30 6.19 -3.15
CA ARG A 252 14.80 5.21 -2.18
C ARG A 252 15.84 4.15 -1.84
N THR A 253 16.60 3.73 -2.84
CA THR A 253 17.68 2.75 -2.69
C THR A 253 18.87 3.33 -1.91
N SER A 254 19.18 4.62 -2.08
CA SER A 254 20.27 5.30 -1.34
C SER A 254 20.05 5.31 0.17
N LYS A 255 18.79 5.44 0.64
CA LYS A 255 18.45 5.27 2.06
C LYS A 255 18.83 3.89 2.58
N GLY A 256 18.61 2.84 1.79
CA GLY A 256 19.02 1.48 2.15
C GLY A 256 20.53 1.30 2.23
N LYS A 257 21.28 1.96 1.35
CA LYS A 257 22.76 1.95 1.43
C LYS A 257 23.27 2.55 2.75
N LEU A 258 22.63 3.60 3.25
CA LEU A 258 22.98 4.20 4.54
C LEU A 258 22.73 3.25 5.71
N LEU A 259 21.59 2.56 5.73
CA LEU A 259 21.26 1.61 6.81
C LEU A 259 22.25 0.46 6.90
N ARG A 260 22.73 -0.05 5.76
CA ARG A 260 23.80 -1.09 5.71
C ARG A 260 25.09 -0.66 6.42
N THR A 261 25.35 0.63 6.56
CA THR A 261 26.53 1.13 7.26
C THR A 261 26.42 0.96 8.77
N PHE A 262 25.20 0.93 9.32
CA PHE A 262 24.96 0.98 10.77
C PHE A 262 24.28 -0.27 11.34
N PHE A 263 23.57 -1.04 10.51
CA PHE A 263 22.76 -2.16 10.97
C PHE A 263 23.10 -3.45 10.20
N PRO A 264 23.15 -4.60 10.88
CA PRO A 264 23.18 -5.89 10.21
C PRO A 264 21.91 -6.06 9.37
N SER A 265 22.02 -6.82 8.28
CA SER A 265 20.88 -7.13 7.42
C SER A 265 20.71 -8.61 7.17
N THR A 266 19.46 -9.00 6.94
CA THR A 266 19.08 -10.36 6.52
C THR A 266 18.35 -10.28 5.19
N THR A 267 18.76 -11.08 4.21
CA THR A 267 18.05 -11.16 2.94
C THR A 267 16.72 -11.89 3.13
N VAL A 268 15.61 -11.23 2.78
CA VAL A 268 14.25 -11.77 2.87
C VAL A 268 13.51 -11.53 1.56
N VAL A 269 12.71 -12.50 1.13
CA VAL A 269 11.85 -12.39 -0.06
C VAL A 269 10.44 -12.00 0.35
N VAL A 270 9.94 -10.89 -0.19
CA VAL A 270 8.61 -10.35 0.07
C VAL A 270 7.89 -10.19 -1.26
N GLY A 271 6.72 -10.81 -1.42
CA GLY A 271 5.91 -10.68 -2.63
C GLY A 271 6.63 -11.12 -3.92
N GLY A 272 7.61 -12.03 -3.80
CA GLY A 272 8.47 -12.47 -4.91
C GLY A 272 9.68 -11.57 -5.21
N ILE A 273 9.89 -10.52 -4.41
CA ILE A 273 10.99 -9.56 -4.57
C ILE A 273 12.02 -9.79 -3.47
N LYS A 274 13.30 -9.93 -3.85
CA LYS A 274 14.42 -9.97 -2.89
C LYS A 274 14.63 -8.58 -2.27
N GLY A 275 14.96 -8.55 -0.99
CA GLY A 275 15.32 -7.34 -0.27
C GLY A 275 16.09 -7.64 1.00
N GLU A 276 16.47 -6.57 1.69
CA GLU A 276 17.21 -6.64 2.95
C GLU A 276 16.33 -6.14 4.09
N LEU A 277 16.22 -6.95 5.14
CA LEU A 277 15.63 -6.60 6.42
C LEU A 277 16.71 -6.04 7.35
N TYR A 278 16.44 -4.88 7.95
CA TYR A 278 17.22 -4.29 9.03
C TYR A 278 16.36 -4.26 10.29
N THR A 279 16.91 -4.67 11.42
CA THR A 279 16.22 -4.71 12.71
C THR A 279 16.99 -3.93 13.77
N SER A 280 16.26 -3.16 14.57
CA SER A 280 16.86 -2.45 15.71
C SER A 280 17.19 -3.42 16.84
N HIS A 281 18.27 -3.11 17.55
CA HIS A 281 18.70 -3.83 18.74
C HIS A 281 18.79 -2.83 19.90
N ASP A 282 17.64 -2.31 20.33
CA ASP A 282 17.61 -1.40 21.47
C ASP A 282 17.80 -2.18 22.78
N LYS A 283 18.82 -1.77 23.55
CA LYS A 283 19.09 -2.31 24.88
C LYS A 283 18.09 -1.80 25.91
N LEU A 284 17.49 -0.63 25.70
CA LEU A 284 16.53 0.00 26.61
C LEU A 284 15.10 -0.54 26.40
N ASN A 285 14.76 -0.97 25.19
CA ASN A 285 13.51 -1.67 24.88
C ASN A 285 13.78 -3.06 24.29
N PRO A 286 14.13 -4.06 25.11
CA PRO A 286 14.52 -5.38 24.62
C PRO A 286 13.36 -6.17 23.99
N THR A 287 12.10 -5.79 24.25
CA THR A 287 10.90 -6.45 23.72
C THR A 287 10.40 -5.83 22.41
N GLY A 288 10.65 -4.54 22.21
CA GLY A 288 10.38 -3.83 20.96
C GLY A 288 11.48 -4.06 19.91
N ARG A 289 11.05 -4.34 18.69
CA ARG A 289 11.92 -4.45 17.52
C ARG A 289 11.35 -3.59 16.41
N GLU A 290 12.01 -2.46 16.17
CA GLU A 290 11.76 -1.67 14.96
C GLU A 290 12.44 -2.36 13.79
N PHE A 291 11.82 -2.29 12.63
CA PHE A 291 12.39 -2.90 11.44
C PHE A 291 12.07 -2.12 10.18
N GLN A 292 12.92 -2.32 9.19
CA GLN A 292 12.69 -1.84 7.83
C GLN A 292 13.15 -2.91 6.84
N TRP A 293 12.29 -3.27 5.90
CA TRP A 293 12.62 -4.09 4.76
C TRP A 293 12.67 -3.23 3.50
N LEU A 294 13.79 -3.33 2.78
CA LEU A 294 14.05 -2.55 1.57
C LEU A 294 14.31 -3.47 0.38
N PRO A 295 13.66 -3.20 -0.77
CA PRO A 295 13.75 -4.07 -1.93
C PRO A 295 15.10 -3.88 -2.65
N SER A 296 15.65 -4.97 -3.18
CA SER A 296 16.82 -4.96 -4.06
C SER A 296 16.51 -5.42 -5.49
N GLY A 297 15.30 -5.95 -5.74
CA GLY A 297 14.87 -6.49 -7.03
C GLY A 297 13.72 -5.73 -7.71
N THR A 298 13.52 -4.43 -7.41
CA THR A 298 12.50 -3.61 -8.09
C THR A 298 12.89 -3.40 -9.56
N GLU A 299 11.92 -3.47 -10.47
CA GLU A 299 12.16 -3.25 -11.91
C GLU A 299 11.22 -2.16 -12.45
N LEU A 300 11.81 -1.10 -13.01
CA LEU A 300 11.06 -0.02 -13.63
C LEU A 300 10.24 -0.52 -14.82
N GLY A 301 8.97 -0.11 -14.88
CA GLY A 301 8.03 -0.53 -15.91
C GLY A 301 7.52 -1.97 -15.77
N ASN A 302 7.94 -2.72 -14.74
CA ASN A 302 7.48 -4.08 -14.49
C ASN A 302 6.55 -4.15 -13.26
N ARG A 303 5.24 -4.33 -13.51
CA ARG A 303 4.24 -4.44 -12.43
C ARG A 303 4.33 -5.73 -11.61
N LEU A 304 5.04 -6.76 -12.04
CA LEU A 304 5.31 -7.92 -11.19
C LEU A 304 6.40 -7.64 -10.15
N LYS A 305 7.20 -6.60 -10.36
CA LYS A 305 8.30 -6.20 -9.48
C LYS A 305 8.21 -4.71 -9.11
N PRO A 306 7.08 -4.27 -8.51
CA PRO A 306 6.92 -2.91 -8.06
C PRO A 306 7.91 -2.57 -6.93
N LEU A 307 8.03 -1.29 -6.60
CA LEU A 307 8.69 -0.88 -5.37
C LEU A 307 7.80 -1.26 -4.19
N ILE A 308 8.28 -2.14 -3.32
CA ILE A 308 7.64 -2.49 -2.04
C ILE A 308 8.58 -2.02 -0.92
N MET A 309 8.10 -1.20 -0.01
CA MET A 309 8.84 -0.80 1.20
C MET A 309 8.01 -1.17 2.41
N ILE A 310 8.64 -1.77 3.42
CA ILE A 310 7.95 -2.18 4.64
C ILE A 310 8.75 -1.66 5.83
N ASP A 311 8.05 -1.10 6.80
CA ASP A 311 8.61 -0.67 8.06
C ASP A 311 7.60 -0.90 9.18
N GLY A 312 8.07 -0.95 10.42
CA GLY A 312 7.19 -1.15 11.56
C GLY A 312 7.92 -1.38 12.86
N GLU A 313 7.14 -1.71 13.87
CA GLU A 313 7.60 -2.14 15.18
C GLU A 313 6.81 -3.37 15.59
N ILE A 314 7.48 -4.36 16.15
CA ILE A 314 6.85 -5.50 16.82
C ILE A 314 7.34 -5.52 18.26
N ASP A 315 6.41 -5.42 19.21
CA ASP A 315 6.69 -5.53 20.64
C ASP A 315 6.13 -6.84 21.16
N THR A 316 7.00 -7.74 21.64
CA THR A 316 6.56 -9.05 22.12
C THR A 316 5.64 -8.98 23.33
N ARG A 317 5.59 -7.85 24.04
CA ARG A 317 4.61 -7.61 25.13
C ARG A 317 3.17 -7.55 24.64
N ASP A 318 2.97 -7.22 23.37
CA ASP A 318 1.66 -7.14 22.74
C ASP A 318 1.11 -8.53 22.38
N LEU A 319 1.97 -9.55 22.38
CA LEU A 319 1.54 -10.93 22.18
C LEU A 319 0.69 -11.40 23.37
N PRO A 320 -0.23 -12.37 23.12
CA PRO A 320 -0.89 -13.09 24.21
C PRO A 320 0.15 -13.64 25.19
N ALA A 321 -0.20 -13.64 26.49
CA ALA A 321 0.74 -13.89 27.59
C ALA A 321 1.52 -15.20 27.44
N GLU A 322 0.87 -16.23 26.88
CA GLU A 322 1.42 -17.54 26.62
C GLU A 322 2.51 -17.59 25.54
N TYR A 323 2.70 -16.52 24.76
CA TYR A 323 3.68 -16.41 23.66
C TYR A 323 4.79 -15.38 23.88
N ARG A 324 4.66 -14.45 24.84
CA ARG A 324 5.57 -13.30 25.03
C ARG A 324 7.04 -13.68 25.15
N ASP A 325 7.31 -14.78 25.84
CA ASP A 325 8.67 -15.28 26.09
C ASP A 325 9.08 -16.44 25.16
N LYS A 326 8.21 -16.82 24.22
CA LYS A 326 8.42 -17.96 23.32
C LYS A 326 8.78 -17.57 21.89
N ILE A 327 8.39 -16.36 21.48
CA ILE A 327 8.57 -15.86 20.12
C ILE A 327 9.35 -14.56 20.23
N SER A 328 10.52 -14.49 19.61
CA SER A 328 11.25 -13.23 19.53
C SER A 328 10.61 -12.30 18.49
N GLY A 329 10.75 -10.98 18.70
CA GLY A 329 10.24 -9.99 17.73
C GLY A 329 10.84 -10.18 16.34
N GLU A 330 12.12 -10.56 16.24
CA GLU A 330 12.81 -10.80 14.97
C GLU A 330 12.24 -12.03 14.22
N GLU A 331 11.98 -13.13 14.93
CA GLU A 331 11.33 -14.32 14.35
C GLU A 331 9.93 -13.99 13.83
N LEU A 332 9.15 -13.21 14.59
CA LEU A 332 7.81 -12.80 14.17
C LEU A 332 7.87 -11.87 12.94
N ILE A 333 8.80 -10.90 12.91
CA ILE A 333 9.00 -10.02 11.76
C ILE A 333 9.35 -10.84 10.50
N LEU A 334 10.30 -11.75 10.60
CA LEU A 334 10.70 -12.63 9.49
C LEU A 334 9.50 -13.44 8.97
N TRP A 335 8.76 -14.07 9.87
CA TRP A 335 7.59 -14.87 9.53
C TRP A 335 6.51 -14.03 8.81
N ILE A 336 6.19 -12.84 9.34
CA ILE A 336 5.22 -11.93 8.72
C ILE A 336 5.67 -11.54 7.31
N LEU A 337 6.93 -11.10 7.15
CA LEU A 337 7.44 -10.65 5.85
C LEU A 337 7.42 -11.76 4.79
N GLU A 338 7.76 -12.98 5.18
CA GLU A 338 7.80 -14.15 4.30
C GLU A 338 6.40 -14.70 3.96
N SER A 339 5.41 -14.38 4.78
CA SER A 339 4.00 -14.66 4.47
C SER A 339 3.48 -13.79 3.33
N ILE A 340 4.11 -12.63 3.06
CA ILE A 340 3.67 -11.70 2.03
C ILE A 340 3.92 -12.31 0.65
N LYS A 341 2.84 -12.63 -0.06
CA LYS A 341 2.87 -13.30 -1.35
C LYS A 341 1.89 -12.65 -2.32
N MET A 342 2.18 -12.77 -3.61
CA MET A 342 1.17 -12.43 -4.62
C MET A 342 -0.04 -13.33 -4.39
N ARG A 343 -1.23 -12.74 -4.31
CA ARG A 343 -2.47 -13.53 -4.16
C ARG A 343 -2.76 -14.26 -5.47
N VAL A 344 -3.38 -15.42 -5.40
CA VAL A 344 -4.02 -16.09 -6.55
C VAL A 344 -4.95 -15.10 -7.28
N GLY A 345 -4.77 -14.92 -8.59
CA GLY A 345 -5.50 -13.92 -9.39
C GLY A 345 -4.89 -12.51 -9.37
N GLY A 346 -3.92 -12.22 -8.49
CA GLY A 346 -3.26 -10.91 -8.40
C GLY A 346 -2.27 -10.61 -9.53
N ASP A 347 -1.84 -11.63 -10.27
CA ASP A 347 -0.91 -11.54 -11.40
C ASP A 347 -1.54 -11.91 -12.76
N GLU A 348 -2.75 -12.47 -12.78
CA GLU A 348 -3.39 -12.97 -14.01
C GLU A 348 -3.58 -11.89 -15.08
N ASP A 349 -3.94 -10.66 -14.70
CA ASP A 349 -4.01 -9.51 -15.63
C ASP A 349 -2.64 -9.14 -16.23
N ILE A 350 -1.54 -9.50 -15.56
CA ILE A 350 -0.20 -9.22 -16.05
C ILE A 350 0.25 -10.30 -17.03
N LEU A 351 -0.15 -11.54 -16.78
CA LEU A 351 0.19 -12.67 -17.62
C LEU A 351 -0.68 -12.73 -18.89
N SER A 352 -1.94 -12.30 -18.83
CA SER A 352 -2.85 -12.27 -19.99
C SER A 352 -2.51 -11.22 -21.06
N HIS A 353 -1.63 -10.26 -20.73
CA HIS A 353 -1.18 -9.19 -21.61
C HIS A 353 0.29 -9.32 -22.08
N ARG A 354 0.92 -10.47 -21.83
CA ARG A 354 2.20 -10.87 -22.43
C ARG A 354 1.95 -11.76 -23.63
#